data_AF-A0A1G7RAE0-F1
#
_entry.id   AF-A0A1G7RAE0-F1
#
_cell.length_a   1.000
_cell.length_b   1.000
_cell.length_c   1.000
_cell.angle_alpha   90.00
_cell.angle_beta   90.00
_cell.angle_gamma   90.00
#
_symmetry.space_group_name_H-M   'P 1'
#
loop_
_entity.id
_entity.type
_entity.pdbx_description
1 polymer ?
#
loop_
_entity_poly.entity_id
_entity_poly.type
_entity_poly.pdbx_seq_one_letter_code
_entity_poly.pdbx_strand_id
1 'polypeptide(L)'
;MTDSAPLAVELRGITKRFPGVVANKDIELRVARGEVHAIVGENGAGKSTLMKTLYGMHRPDEGQILLDGREVVFKNPADAIAAGVGMVHQHFMLADNLTVLENVVLGAEKAHGIGAAARRRIVELSDAYALGLEPDTLVEDLGVGDRQRVEIAKVLYRGATTLILDEPTAVLVPQEVDELFGNLAELKREGLTVIFISHKLDEVRKVADSITVIRRGTTVGTADPRTTTSKQLAELMVGAELPTPQTRTSTVRDTPVLQLTGVTVAGQGARPAVDDVTLTVREGEVVGIAGVEGNGQAELVDAIMGLRPLAAGTVVLAGEDITTWSTRTRREHGIGFIPEDRHRQGMLLDAPLWENRVLGHQTEAPNAKGVFIDRKAARADTERIMREYDVRAPGADTLAVALSGGNQQKLIVGREMSAGPKLLIAAHPTRGVDVGAQSVIWELLKDARAEGMGIVLISADLDELIGLSDTLQVMLRGGVVATLDPGAVTPEQLGGYMTGAVEGSTAGAA
;
A
#
# COMPACT_ATOMS: atom_id res chain seq x y z
N MET A 1 -28.66 -1.93 33.32
CA MET A 1 -28.87 -2.49 31.97
C MET A 1 -28.50 -1.38 31.02
N THR A 2 -27.29 -1.41 30.47
CA THR A 2 -26.81 -0.40 29.52
C THR A 2 -27.58 -0.59 28.22
N ASP A 3 -28.43 0.37 27.90
CA ASP A 3 -29.24 0.40 26.68
C ASP A 3 -28.28 0.49 25.49
N SER A 4 -28.01 -0.63 24.82
CA SER A 4 -27.13 -0.65 23.65
C SER A 4 -27.85 0.02 22.48
N ALA A 5 -27.20 0.97 21.80
CA ALA A 5 -27.75 1.62 20.63
C ALA A 5 -28.31 0.59 19.62
N PRO A 6 -29.46 0.87 18.98
CA PRO A 6 -30.08 -0.07 18.06
C PRO A 6 -29.15 -0.39 16.89
N LEU A 7 -29.03 -1.68 16.54
CA LEU A 7 -28.17 -2.14 15.45
C LEU A 7 -28.90 -2.01 14.10
N ALA A 8 -28.23 -1.39 13.13
CA ALA A 8 -28.67 -1.35 11.74
C ALA A 8 -28.31 -2.65 11.01
N VAL A 9 -27.11 -3.20 11.28
CA VAL A 9 -26.65 -4.48 10.72
C VAL A 9 -26.09 -5.36 11.83
N GLU A 10 -26.48 -6.63 11.83
CA GLU A 10 -25.87 -7.66 12.65
C GLU A 10 -25.63 -8.93 11.81
N LEU A 11 -24.38 -9.40 11.80
CA LEU A 11 -23.98 -10.66 11.20
C LEU A 11 -23.61 -11.63 12.31
N ARG A 12 -24.24 -12.80 12.32
CA ARG A 12 -24.00 -13.85 13.34
C ARG A 12 -23.48 -15.12 12.69
N GLY A 13 -22.29 -15.55 13.06
CA GLY A 13 -21.65 -16.78 12.61
C GLY A 13 -21.53 -16.93 11.09
N ILE A 14 -21.35 -15.83 10.35
CA ILE A 14 -21.34 -15.88 8.88
C ILE A 14 -20.13 -16.68 8.40
N THR A 15 -20.42 -17.76 7.68
CA THR A 15 -19.40 -18.59 7.04
C THR A 15 -19.65 -18.69 5.55
N LYS A 16 -18.60 -18.46 4.77
CA LYS A 16 -18.61 -18.55 3.31
C LYS A 16 -17.40 -19.33 2.80
N ARG A 17 -17.68 -20.38 2.02
CA ARG A 17 -16.73 -21.30 1.43
C ARG A 17 -16.80 -21.21 -0.09
N PHE A 18 -15.62 -21.32 -0.71
CA PHE A 18 -15.44 -21.55 -2.13
C PHE A 18 -14.61 -22.83 -2.31
N PRO A 19 -14.56 -23.42 -3.51
CA PRO A 19 -13.71 -24.60 -3.75
C PRO A 19 -12.27 -24.35 -3.31
N GLY A 20 -11.79 -25.15 -2.34
CA GLY A 20 -10.42 -25.08 -1.82
C GLY A 20 -10.14 -23.97 -0.79
N VAL A 21 -11.09 -23.08 -0.46
CA VAL A 21 -10.86 -21.98 0.49
C VAL A 21 -12.08 -21.66 1.34
N VAL A 22 -11.88 -21.47 2.65
CA VAL A 22 -12.89 -20.89 3.56
C VAL A 22 -12.60 -19.40 3.65
N ALA A 23 -13.36 -18.60 2.90
CA ALA A 23 -13.12 -17.16 2.80
C ALA A 23 -13.62 -16.38 4.03
N ASN A 24 -14.74 -16.82 4.61
CA ASN A 24 -15.23 -16.34 5.90
C ASN A 24 -15.58 -17.55 6.78
N LYS A 25 -15.22 -17.50 8.06
CA LYS A 25 -15.46 -18.53 9.07
C LYS A 25 -15.91 -17.85 10.36
N ASP A 26 -17.16 -18.09 10.73
CA ASP A 26 -17.75 -17.64 11.99
C ASP A 26 -17.54 -16.13 12.21
N ILE A 27 -17.89 -15.33 11.20
CA ILE A 27 -17.78 -13.87 11.30
C ILE A 27 -18.93 -13.32 12.14
N GLU A 28 -18.57 -12.44 13.07
CA GLU A 28 -19.48 -11.62 13.87
C GLU A 28 -19.28 -10.14 13.50
N LEU A 29 -20.36 -9.43 13.20
CA LEU A 29 -20.32 -7.99 12.92
C LEU A 29 -21.54 -7.33 13.54
N ARG A 30 -21.34 -6.19 14.21
CA ARG A 30 -22.42 -5.41 14.81
C ARG A 30 -22.20 -3.95 14.46
N VAL A 31 -23.16 -3.37 13.75
CA VAL A 31 -23.11 -1.98 13.29
C VAL A 31 -24.30 -1.23 13.88
N ALA A 32 -24.02 -0.23 14.71
CA ALA A 32 -25.03 0.65 15.28
C ALA A 32 -25.65 1.55 14.21
N ARG A 33 -26.92 1.88 14.39
CA ARG A 33 -27.60 2.83 13.49
C ARG A 33 -26.96 4.21 13.59
N GLY A 34 -26.69 4.82 12.43
CA GLY A 34 -26.15 6.18 12.35
C GLY A 34 -24.69 6.28 12.76
N GLU A 35 -23.92 5.19 12.65
CA GLU A 35 -22.48 5.18 12.87
C GLU A 35 -21.71 4.97 11.56
N VAL A 36 -20.45 5.40 11.53
CA VAL A 36 -19.46 4.94 10.57
C VAL A 36 -18.68 3.79 11.21
N HIS A 37 -18.98 2.56 10.81
CA HIS A 37 -18.31 1.36 11.30
C HIS A 37 -17.23 0.93 10.32
N ALA A 38 -15.98 0.86 10.77
CA ALA A 38 -14.89 0.40 9.92
C ALA A 38 -14.67 -1.10 10.02
N ILE A 39 -14.42 -1.75 8.88
CA ILE A 39 -13.95 -3.12 8.81
C ILE A 39 -12.51 -3.11 8.32
N VAL A 40 -11.58 -3.53 9.18
CA VAL A 40 -10.15 -3.58 8.89
C VAL A 40 -9.63 -5.00 8.89
N GLY A 41 -8.55 -5.24 8.15
CA GLY A 41 -7.95 -6.56 7.98
C GLY A 41 -6.94 -6.53 6.84
N GLU A 42 -6.01 -7.48 6.84
CA GLU A 42 -5.04 -7.62 5.75
C GLU A 42 -5.73 -7.84 4.39
N ASN A 43 -4.96 -7.65 3.31
CA ASN A 43 -5.39 -8.07 1.98
C ASN A 43 -5.67 -9.58 1.97
N GLY A 44 -6.84 -9.96 1.46
CA GLY A 44 -7.30 -11.36 1.49
C GLY A 44 -7.84 -11.84 2.84
N ALA A 45 -8.04 -10.95 3.83
CA ALA A 45 -8.64 -11.33 5.12
C ALA A 45 -10.13 -11.73 5.04
N GLY A 46 -10.79 -11.57 3.89
CA GLY A 46 -12.20 -11.93 3.69
C GLY A 46 -13.19 -10.77 3.81
N LYS A 47 -12.72 -9.52 3.87
CA LYS A 47 -13.55 -8.30 3.97
C LYS A 47 -14.53 -8.16 2.80
N SER A 48 -14.04 -8.12 1.56
CA SER A 48 -14.92 -7.97 0.39
C SER A 48 -15.85 -9.18 0.19
N THR A 49 -15.45 -10.39 0.58
CA THR A 49 -16.35 -11.56 0.57
C THR A 49 -17.50 -11.39 1.55
N LEU A 50 -17.22 -10.91 2.76
CA LEU A 50 -18.24 -10.62 3.76
C LEU A 50 -19.22 -9.57 3.26
N MET A 51 -18.72 -8.53 2.60
CA MET A 51 -19.53 -7.42 2.10
C MET A 51 -20.37 -7.82 0.89
N LYS A 52 -19.82 -8.61 -0.03
CA LYS A 52 -20.59 -9.26 -1.10
C LYS A 52 -21.67 -10.19 -0.55
N THR A 53 -21.44 -10.79 0.62
CA THR A 53 -22.44 -11.60 1.31
C THR A 53 -23.55 -10.73 1.91
N LEU A 54 -23.21 -9.63 2.60
CA LEU A 54 -24.16 -8.66 3.12
C LEU A 54 -24.97 -7.97 2.01
N TYR A 55 -24.37 -7.76 0.83
CA TYR A 55 -25.03 -7.18 -0.34
C TYR A 55 -25.76 -8.21 -1.21
N GLY A 56 -25.87 -9.47 -0.78
CA GLY A 56 -26.66 -10.49 -1.49
C GLY A 56 -26.05 -10.99 -2.82
N MET A 57 -24.80 -10.67 -3.12
CA MET A 57 -24.06 -11.26 -4.26
C MET A 57 -23.61 -12.70 -3.97
N HIS A 58 -23.37 -13.00 -2.69
CA HIS A 58 -23.07 -14.34 -2.22
C HIS A 58 -24.04 -14.73 -1.12
N ARG A 59 -24.56 -15.95 -1.18
CA ARG A 59 -25.33 -16.51 -0.07
C ARG A 59 -24.34 -17.08 0.96
N PRO A 60 -24.48 -16.76 2.26
CA PRO A 60 -23.70 -17.42 3.30
C PRO A 60 -24.05 -18.92 3.32
N ASP A 61 -23.07 -19.76 3.63
CA ASP A 61 -23.31 -21.21 3.78
C ASP A 61 -23.83 -21.53 5.19
N GLU A 62 -23.42 -20.73 6.19
CA GLU A 62 -23.90 -20.77 7.57
C GLU A 62 -24.00 -19.34 8.14
N GLY A 63 -24.77 -19.18 9.21
CA GLY A 63 -24.97 -17.91 9.90
C GLY A 63 -26.22 -17.14 9.46
N GLN A 64 -26.42 -15.97 10.05
CA GLN A 64 -27.61 -15.13 9.87
C GLN A 64 -27.23 -13.68 9.63
N ILE A 65 -28.01 -13.02 8.76
CA ILE A 65 -27.94 -11.57 8.52
C ILE A 65 -29.19 -10.97 9.13
N LEU A 66 -29.03 -9.99 10.01
CA LEU A 66 -30.13 -9.23 10.59
C LEU A 66 -29.97 -7.76 10.19
N LEU A 67 -31.07 -7.16 9.71
CA LEU A 67 -31.18 -5.73 9.47
C LEU A 67 -32.25 -5.18 10.40
N ASP A 68 -31.90 -4.15 11.17
CA ASP A 68 -32.82 -3.56 12.17
C ASP A 68 -33.45 -4.60 13.10
N GLY A 69 -32.65 -5.59 13.50
CA GLY A 69 -33.06 -6.71 14.36
C GLY A 69 -33.93 -7.77 13.68
N ARG A 70 -34.21 -7.66 12.37
CA ARG A 70 -34.98 -8.64 11.60
C ARG A 70 -34.06 -9.49 10.75
N GLU A 71 -34.17 -10.81 10.89
CA GLU A 71 -33.45 -11.75 10.03
C GLU A 71 -33.90 -11.61 8.57
N VAL A 72 -32.93 -11.49 7.67
CA VAL A 72 -33.14 -11.35 6.22
C VAL A 72 -32.36 -12.44 5.48
N VAL A 73 -32.92 -12.86 4.34
CA VAL A 73 -32.26 -13.80 3.42
C VAL A 73 -32.29 -13.20 2.03
N PHE A 74 -31.10 -12.84 1.53
CA PHE A 74 -30.95 -12.30 0.19
C PHE A 74 -30.67 -13.41 -0.82
N LYS A 75 -31.41 -13.42 -1.92
CA LYS A 75 -31.18 -14.30 -3.08
C LYS A 75 -30.29 -13.64 -4.11
N ASN A 76 -30.33 -12.31 -4.18
CA ASN A 76 -29.58 -11.49 -5.11
C ASN A 76 -29.46 -10.05 -4.56
N PRO A 77 -28.64 -9.17 -5.18
CA PRO A 77 -28.46 -7.80 -4.72
C PRO A 77 -29.71 -6.91 -4.72
N ALA A 78 -30.72 -7.21 -5.55
CA ALA A 78 -31.95 -6.42 -5.55
C ALA A 78 -32.72 -6.56 -4.22
N ASP A 79 -32.62 -7.73 -3.56
CA ASP A 79 -33.22 -7.93 -2.24
C ASP A 79 -32.54 -7.05 -1.18
N ALA A 80 -31.21 -6.90 -1.25
CA ALA A 80 -30.43 -6.05 -0.35
C ALA A 80 -30.75 -4.56 -0.58
N ILE A 81 -30.84 -4.12 -1.84
CA ILE A 81 -31.24 -2.76 -2.21
C ILE A 81 -32.65 -2.45 -1.69
N ALA A 82 -33.60 -3.37 -1.88
CA ALA A 82 -34.97 -3.21 -1.40
C ALA A 82 -35.06 -3.16 0.14
N ALA A 83 -34.10 -3.77 0.83
CA ALA A 83 -33.94 -3.71 2.28
C ALA A 83 -33.15 -2.47 2.77
N GLY A 84 -32.76 -1.56 1.87
CA GLY A 84 -32.05 -0.33 2.22
C GLY A 84 -30.52 -0.48 2.33
N VAL A 85 -29.95 -1.61 1.88
CA VAL A 85 -28.50 -1.81 1.83
C VAL A 85 -27.96 -1.47 0.46
N GLY A 86 -27.02 -0.55 0.42
CA GLY A 86 -26.36 -0.11 -0.80
C GLY A 86 -24.85 -0.27 -0.75
N MET A 87 -24.21 -0.50 -1.90
CA MET A 87 -22.77 -0.73 -1.98
C MET A 87 -22.13 0.15 -3.05
N VAL A 88 -21.04 0.82 -2.68
CA VAL A 88 -20.08 1.43 -3.59
C VAL A 88 -18.88 0.51 -3.70
N HIS A 89 -18.57 0.11 -4.94
CA HIS A 89 -17.51 -0.84 -5.24
C HIS A 89 -16.14 -0.16 -5.33
N GLN A 90 -15.08 -0.94 -5.15
CA GLN A 90 -13.69 -0.51 -5.29
C GLN A 90 -13.37 0.04 -6.70
N HIS A 91 -13.99 -0.52 -7.74
CA HIS A 91 -13.92 0.00 -9.10
C HIS A 91 -15.23 0.73 -9.45
N PHE A 92 -15.13 1.86 -10.14
CA PHE A 92 -16.29 2.62 -10.57
C PHE A 92 -17.19 1.79 -11.49
N MET A 93 -18.49 1.81 -11.20
CA MET A 93 -19.55 1.18 -11.97
C MET A 93 -20.34 2.25 -12.73
N LEU A 94 -19.64 3.19 -13.35
CA LEU A 94 -20.20 4.31 -14.12
C LEU A 94 -20.00 4.08 -15.62
N ALA A 95 -20.96 4.55 -16.41
CA ALA A 95 -20.86 4.63 -17.86
C ALA A 95 -20.32 6.02 -18.25
N ASP A 96 -19.10 6.05 -18.77
CA ASP A 96 -18.38 7.29 -19.10
C ASP A 96 -19.13 8.18 -20.10
N ASN A 97 -19.80 7.56 -21.07
CA ASN A 97 -20.53 8.22 -22.15
C ASN A 97 -21.92 8.75 -21.75
N LEU A 98 -22.27 8.69 -20.46
CA LEU A 98 -23.53 9.16 -19.92
C LEU A 98 -23.29 10.28 -18.92
N THR A 99 -24.28 11.15 -18.76
CA THR A 99 -24.27 12.23 -17.76
C THR A 99 -24.35 11.69 -16.33
N VAL A 100 -24.04 12.53 -15.34
CA VAL A 100 -24.26 12.23 -13.92
C VAL A 100 -25.71 11.84 -13.65
N LEU A 101 -26.67 12.60 -14.19
CA LEU A 101 -28.11 12.31 -14.08
C LEU A 101 -28.44 10.91 -14.60
N GLU A 102 -27.98 10.58 -15.80
CA GLU A 102 -28.25 9.28 -16.43
C GLU A 102 -27.61 8.14 -15.63
N ASN A 103 -26.36 8.30 -15.18
CA ASN A 103 -25.66 7.31 -14.36
C ASN A 103 -26.37 7.05 -13.02
N VAL A 104 -26.87 8.11 -12.37
CA VAL A 104 -27.58 7.99 -11.09
C VAL A 104 -28.93 7.28 -11.23
N VAL A 105 -29.64 7.59 -12.31
CA VAL A 105 -30.99 7.07 -12.56
C VAL A 105 -30.97 5.66 -13.15
N LEU A 106 -29.89 5.24 -13.81
CA LEU A 106 -29.78 3.97 -14.50
C LEU A 106 -30.10 2.77 -13.58
N GLY A 107 -31.12 2.00 -13.96
CA GLY A 107 -31.63 0.86 -13.19
C GLY A 107 -32.46 1.24 -11.95
N ALA A 108 -32.74 2.52 -11.74
CA ALA A 108 -33.56 3.07 -10.67
C ALA A 108 -34.70 3.98 -11.19
N GLU A 109 -35.08 3.85 -12.46
CA GLU A 109 -36.05 4.71 -13.16
C GLU A 109 -37.42 4.70 -12.45
N LYS A 110 -37.77 3.58 -11.79
CA LYS A 110 -39.03 3.43 -11.06
C LYS A 110 -39.07 4.14 -9.70
N ALA A 111 -37.92 4.55 -9.16
CA ALA A 111 -37.84 5.16 -7.82
C ALA A 111 -38.41 6.58 -7.82
N HIS A 112 -37.85 7.46 -8.66
CA HIS A 112 -38.27 8.87 -8.75
C HIS A 112 -38.53 9.34 -10.19
N GLY A 113 -38.65 8.40 -11.14
CA GLY A 113 -38.85 8.69 -12.55
C GLY A 113 -37.53 8.99 -13.28
N ILE A 114 -37.67 9.56 -14.47
CA ILE A 114 -36.57 10.05 -15.32
C ILE A 114 -36.74 11.56 -15.57
N GLY A 115 -35.71 12.21 -16.12
CA GLY A 115 -35.77 13.62 -16.50
C GLY A 115 -35.93 14.57 -15.31
N ALA A 116 -36.87 15.51 -15.36
CA ALA A 116 -36.95 16.61 -14.41
C ALA A 116 -37.20 16.18 -12.95
N ALA A 117 -37.95 15.10 -12.72
CA ALA A 117 -38.22 14.60 -11.37
C ALA A 117 -36.96 13.98 -10.74
N ALA A 118 -36.25 13.15 -11.51
CA ALA A 118 -34.97 12.60 -11.13
C ALA A 118 -33.93 13.68 -10.87
N ARG A 119 -33.83 14.68 -11.76
CA ARG A 119 -32.91 15.80 -11.63
C ARG A 119 -33.12 16.57 -10.33
N ARG A 120 -34.38 16.90 -9.99
CA ARG A 120 -34.70 17.55 -8.70
C ARG A 120 -34.24 16.71 -7.52
N ARG A 121 -34.52 15.40 -7.55
CA ARG A 121 -34.12 14.50 -6.47
C ARG A 121 -32.61 14.40 -6.31
N ILE A 122 -31.85 14.38 -7.41
CA ILE A 122 -30.38 14.34 -7.37
C ILE A 122 -29.81 15.63 -6.78
N VAL A 123 -30.35 16.79 -7.16
CA VAL A 123 -29.95 18.07 -6.58
C VAL A 123 -30.25 18.09 -5.07
N GLU A 124 -31.43 17.67 -4.65
CA GLU A 124 -31.78 17.55 -3.22
C GLU A 124 -30.80 16.64 -2.45
N LEU A 125 -30.44 15.49 -3.01
CA LEU A 125 -29.46 14.59 -2.40
C LEU A 125 -28.07 15.23 -2.35
N SER A 126 -27.67 15.90 -3.42
CA SER A 126 -26.39 16.59 -3.50
C SER A 126 -26.26 17.68 -2.43
N ASP A 127 -27.31 18.47 -2.25
CA ASP A 127 -27.34 19.56 -1.27
C ASP A 127 -27.41 19.02 0.17
N ALA A 128 -28.25 18.00 0.41
CA ALA A 128 -28.42 17.42 1.74
C ALA A 128 -27.13 16.76 2.27
N TYR A 129 -26.35 16.14 1.38
CA TYR A 129 -25.16 15.37 1.76
C TYR A 129 -23.83 15.99 1.31
N ALA A 130 -23.86 17.26 0.88
CA ALA A 130 -22.69 18.01 0.39
C ALA A 130 -21.90 17.29 -0.73
N LEU A 131 -22.58 16.62 -1.66
CA LEU A 131 -21.94 15.83 -2.73
C LEU A 131 -21.50 16.67 -3.94
N GLY A 132 -21.91 17.93 -4.05
CA GLY A 132 -21.46 18.84 -5.13
C GLY A 132 -21.66 18.31 -6.56
N LEU A 133 -22.76 17.60 -6.81
CA LEU A 133 -23.03 16.94 -8.09
C LEU A 133 -23.57 17.94 -9.11
N GLU A 134 -23.02 17.88 -10.33
CA GLU A 134 -23.53 18.60 -11.50
C GLU A 134 -24.25 17.62 -12.43
N PRO A 135 -25.61 17.57 -12.45
CA PRO A 135 -26.35 16.50 -13.11
C PRO A 135 -26.13 16.37 -14.63
N ASP A 136 -25.80 17.47 -15.30
CA ASP A 136 -25.70 17.52 -16.77
C ASP A 136 -24.27 17.28 -17.28
N THR A 137 -23.28 17.14 -16.38
CA THR A 137 -21.88 16.86 -16.73
C THR A 137 -21.73 15.41 -17.17
N LEU A 138 -20.94 15.16 -18.22
CA LEU A 138 -20.57 13.80 -18.64
C LEU A 138 -19.63 13.17 -17.63
N VAL A 139 -19.82 11.88 -17.34
CA VAL A 139 -18.95 11.19 -16.38
C VAL A 139 -17.50 11.13 -16.85
N GLU A 140 -17.25 11.05 -18.17
CA GLU A 140 -15.89 11.08 -18.72
C GLU A 140 -15.08 12.32 -18.31
N ASP A 141 -15.75 13.46 -18.13
CA ASP A 141 -15.14 14.75 -17.75
C ASP A 141 -14.86 14.87 -16.25
N LEU A 142 -15.33 13.92 -15.43
CA LEU A 142 -15.21 13.98 -13.97
C LEU A 142 -13.85 13.48 -13.48
N GLY A 143 -13.32 14.17 -12.47
CA GLY A 143 -12.20 13.71 -11.66
C GLY A 143 -12.55 12.48 -10.82
N VAL A 144 -11.55 11.86 -10.21
CA VAL A 144 -11.72 10.62 -9.43
C VAL A 144 -12.61 10.84 -8.20
N GLY A 145 -12.38 11.92 -7.45
CA GLY A 145 -13.23 12.30 -6.32
C GLY A 145 -14.70 12.54 -6.71
N ASP A 146 -14.95 13.19 -7.85
CA ASP A 146 -16.30 13.43 -8.35
C ASP A 146 -17.02 12.12 -8.72
N ARG A 147 -16.32 11.22 -9.41
CA ARG A 147 -16.84 9.88 -9.74
C ARG A 147 -17.24 9.11 -8.49
N GLN A 148 -16.45 9.22 -7.42
CA GLN A 148 -16.78 8.62 -6.11
C GLN A 148 -18.07 9.19 -5.52
N ARG A 149 -18.27 10.51 -5.60
CA ARG A 149 -19.50 11.18 -5.13
C ARG A 149 -20.72 10.76 -5.95
N VAL A 150 -20.57 10.56 -7.25
CA VAL A 150 -21.63 10.02 -8.13
C VAL A 150 -22.01 8.59 -7.74
N GLU A 151 -21.04 7.72 -7.41
CA GLU A 151 -21.33 6.37 -6.92
C GLU A 151 -22.12 6.36 -5.61
N ILE A 152 -21.75 7.24 -4.67
CA ILE A 152 -22.52 7.43 -3.43
C ILE A 152 -23.95 7.88 -3.77
N ALA A 153 -24.10 8.88 -4.66
CA ALA A 153 -25.40 9.39 -5.06
C ALA A 153 -26.32 8.34 -5.68
N LYS A 154 -25.79 7.44 -6.53
CA LYS A 154 -26.52 6.30 -7.11
C LYS A 154 -27.19 5.45 -6.04
N VAL A 155 -26.45 5.18 -4.97
CA VAL A 155 -26.91 4.33 -3.88
C VAL A 155 -27.97 5.05 -3.04
N LEU A 156 -27.77 6.34 -2.74
CA LEU A 156 -28.72 7.15 -2.00
C LEU A 156 -30.02 7.40 -2.77
N TYR A 157 -29.93 7.58 -4.09
CA TYR A 157 -31.09 7.75 -4.97
C TYR A 157 -32.01 6.52 -4.94
N ARG A 158 -31.47 5.33 -4.64
CA ARG A 158 -32.25 4.09 -4.46
C ARG A 158 -32.85 3.93 -3.06
N GLY A 159 -32.62 4.87 -2.16
CA GLY A 159 -33.17 4.87 -0.81
C GLY A 159 -32.36 4.07 0.22
N ALA A 160 -31.05 3.91 0.01
CA ALA A 160 -30.20 3.24 0.97
C ALA A 160 -30.17 3.96 2.33
N THR A 161 -30.32 3.19 3.41
CA THR A 161 -30.17 3.62 4.81
C THR A 161 -28.88 3.09 5.42
N THR A 162 -28.31 2.03 4.83
CA THR A 162 -27.01 1.46 5.14
C THR A 162 -26.14 1.47 3.89
N LEU A 163 -25.01 2.18 3.94
CA LEU A 163 -24.07 2.33 2.85
C LEU A 163 -22.78 1.53 3.11
N ILE A 164 -22.39 0.66 2.19
CA ILE A 164 -21.12 -0.06 2.21
C ILE A 164 -20.15 0.64 1.25
N LEU A 165 -18.96 1.00 1.73
CA LEU A 165 -17.89 1.61 0.93
C LEU A 165 -16.66 0.70 0.93
N ASP A 166 -16.39 0.03 -0.20
CA ASP A 166 -15.29 -0.94 -0.33
C ASP A 166 -14.01 -0.28 -0.86
N GLU A 167 -13.06 0.03 0.04
CA GLU A 167 -11.80 0.73 -0.24
C GLU A 167 -11.95 2.03 -1.04
N PRO A 168 -12.82 2.97 -0.60
CA PRO A 168 -13.22 4.14 -1.40
C PRO A 168 -12.11 5.18 -1.59
N THR A 169 -10.97 5.04 -0.91
CA THR A 169 -9.83 5.97 -0.92
C THR A 169 -8.63 5.43 -1.70
N ALA A 170 -8.76 4.25 -2.34
CA ALA A 170 -7.62 3.58 -2.98
C ALA A 170 -7.02 4.38 -4.15
N VAL A 171 -7.84 5.18 -4.84
CA VAL A 171 -7.48 5.94 -6.03
C VAL A 171 -7.51 7.47 -5.82
N LEU A 172 -7.79 7.91 -4.59
CA LEU A 172 -7.94 9.33 -4.26
C LEU A 172 -6.63 9.95 -3.79
N VAL A 173 -6.42 11.22 -4.10
CA VAL A 173 -5.34 12.03 -3.51
C VAL A 173 -5.74 12.53 -2.11
N PRO A 174 -4.79 12.91 -1.23
CA PRO A 174 -5.09 13.24 0.17
C PRO A 174 -6.20 14.28 0.39
N GLN A 175 -6.28 15.32 -0.45
CA GLN A 175 -7.33 16.33 -0.36
C GLN A 175 -8.72 15.76 -0.67
N GLU A 176 -8.83 14.88 -1.67
CA GLU A 176 -10.08 14.21 -2.03
C GLU A 176 -10.54 13.22 -0.93
N VAL A 177 -9.59 12.61 -0.21
CA VAL A 177 -9.89 11.76 0.96
C VAL A 177 -10.52 12.59 2.08
N ASP A 178 -9.98 13.78 2.35
CA ASP A 178 -10.53 14.69 3.37
C ASP A 178 -11.94 15.18 3.01
N GLU A 179 -12.18 15.50 1.73
CA GLU A 179 -13.51 15.83 1.23
C GLU A 179 -14.49 14.67 1.39
N LEU A 180 -14.09 13.44 1.03
CA LEU A 180 -14.92 12.25 1.23
C LEU A 180 -15.30 12.09 2.70
N PHE A 181 -14.36 12.27 3.64
CA PHE A 181 -14.66 12.17 5.07
C PHE A 181 -15.63 13.25 5.56
N GLY A 182 -15.55 14.47 5.00
CA GLY A 182 -16.57 15.49 5.21
C GLY A 182 -17.96 15.02 4.80
N ASN A 183 -18.09 14.42 3.62
CA ASN A 183 -19.35 13.88 3.12
C ASN A 183 -19.88 12.72 3.96
N LEU A 184 -18.99 11.84 4.46
CA LEU A 184 -19.39 10.73 5.35
C LEU A 184 -19.90 11.23 6.70
N ALA A 185 -19.29 12.28 7.25
CA ALA A 185 -19.77 12.91 8.48
C ALA A 185 -21.17 13.51 8.29
N GLU A 186 -21.44 14.10 7.12
CA GLU A 186 -22.75 14.65 6.77
C GLU A 186 -23.81 13.56 6.59
N LEU A 187 -23.49 12.49 5.83
CA LEU A 187 -24.36 11.31 5.68
C LEU A 187 -24.77 10.71 7.03
N LYS A 188 -23.80 10.60 7.95
CA LYS A 188 -24.03 10.13 9.31
C LYS A 188 -24.97 11.07 10.08
N ARG A 189 -24.78 12.39 9.97
CA ARG A 189 -25.60 13.41 10.65
C ARG A 189 -27.07 13.32 10.25
N GLU A 190 -27.33 13.00 8.99
CA GLU A 190 -28.66 12.75 8.43
C GLU A 190 -29.21 11.34 8.74
N GLY A 191 -28.47 10.54 9.54
CA GLY A 191 -28.94 9.27 10.11
C GLY A 191 -28.59 8.03 9.30
N LEU A 192 -27.75 8.14 8.27
CA LEU A 192 -27.28 6.97 7.53
C LEU A 192 -26.25 6.19 8.33
N THR A 193 -26.28 4.88 8.15
CA THR A 193 -25.27 3.97 8.67
C THR A 193 -24.25 3.69 7.58
N VAL A 194 -22.95 3.79 7.88
CA VAL A 194 -21.88 3.56 6.90
C VAL A 194 -21.00 2.42 7.38
N ILE A 195 -20.75 1.44 6.51
CA ILE A 195 -19.74 0.41 6.68
C ILE A 195 -18.56 0.78 5.78
N PHE A 196 -17.45 1.19 6.39
CA PHE A 196 -16.26 1.67 5.69
C PHE A 196 -15.18 0.58 5.70
N ILE A 197 -14.77 0.10 4.53
CA ILE A 197 -13.74 -0.94 4.42
C ILE A 197 -12.44 -0.29 3.98
N SER A 198 -11.38 -0.48 4.76
CA SER A 198 -10.06 0.00 4.41
C SER A 198 -8.97 -0.84 5.07
N HIS A 199 -7.77 -0.79 4.50
CA HIS A 199 -6.54 -1.30 5.09
C HIS A 199 -5.59 -0.17 5.52
N LYS A 200 -5.98 1.10 5.31
CA LYS A 200 -5.23 2.29 5.71
C LYS A 200 -5.69 2.75 7.10
N LEU A 201 -4.87 2.53 8.11
CA LEU A 201 -5.28 2.65 9.51
C LEU A 201 -5.50 4.09 9.99
N ASP A 202 -4.75 5.04 9.45
CA ASP A 202 -4.92 6.45 9.82
C ASP A 202 -6.24 7.01 9.31
N GLU A 203 -6.65 6.61 8.10
CA GLU A 203 -7.97 6.90 7.54
C GLU A 203 -9.08 6.33 8.44
N VAL A 204 -8.96 5.06 8.82
CA VAL A 204 -9.94 4.37 9.67
C VAL A 204 -10.10 5.09 11.01
N ARG A 205 -9.00 5.44 11.67
CA ARG A 205 -9.04 6.13 12.96
C ARG A 205 -9.63 7.53 12.88
N LYS A 206 -9.50 8.19 11.73
CA LYS A 206 -10.04 9.53 11.50
C LYS A 206 -11.54 9.52 11.27
N VAL A 207 -12.08 8.50 10.60
CA VAL A 207 -13.47 8.51 10.11
C VAL A 207 -14.43 7.61 10.90
N ALA A 208 -13.93 6.55 11.52
CA ALA A 208 -14.78 5.54 12.15
C ALA A 208 -15.23 5.94 13.57
N ASP A 209 -16.41 5.49 13.95
CA ASP A 209 -16.93 5.48 15.32
C ASP A 209 -16.55 4.20 16.07
N SER A 210 -16.53 3.08 15.34
CA SER A 210 -16.21 1.75 15.85
C SER A 210 -15.52 0.93 14.77
N ILE A 211 -14.69 -0.03 15.19
CA ILE A 211 -13.87 -0.83 14.27
C ILE A 211 -14.07 -2.32 14.58
N THR A 212 -14.29 -3.12 13.53
CA THR A 212 -14.17 -4.59 13.57
C THR A 212 -12.93 -5.03 12.81
N VAL A 213 -12.13 -5.89 13.45
CA VAL A 213 -10.92 -6.46 12.85
C VAL A 213 -11.20 -7.88 12.36
N ILE A 214 -10.97 -8.10 11.07
CA ILE A 214 -11.05 -9.41 10.41
C ILE A 214 -9.64 -9.87 10.06
N ARG A 215 -9.31 -11.11 10.44
CA ARG A 215 -8.05 -11.77 10.10
C ARG A 215 -8.31 -13.19 9.66
N ARG A 216 -7.72 -13.60 8.53
CA ARG A 216 -7.86 -14.97 7.97
C ARG A 216 -9.31 -15.47 7.92
N GLY A 217 -10.23 -14.60 7.52
CA GLY A 217 -11.64 -14.93 7.37
C GLY A 217 -12.44 -15.00 8.67
N THR A 218 -11.89 -14.64 9.83
CA THR A 218 -12.63 -14.63 11.11
C THR A 218 -12.52 -13.29 11.82
N THR A 219 -13.47 -13.02 12.72
CA THR A 219 -13.49 -11.79 13.53
C THR A 219 -12.55 -11.99 14.71
N VAL A 220 -11.55 -11.12 14.86
CA VAL A 220 -10.54 -11.25 15.92
C VAL A 220 -10.69 -10.22 17.04
N GLY A 221 -11.49 -9.19 16.83
CA GLY A 221 -11.81 -8.22 17.87
C GLY A 221 -12.54 -7.00 17.34
N THR A 222 -12.90 -6.12 18.28
CA THR A 222 -13.40 -4.78 18.02
C THR A 222 -12.50 -3.76 18.70
N ALA A 223 -12.47 -2.53 18.19
CA ALA A 223 -11.63 -1.47 18.72
C ALA A 223 -12.36 -0.12 18.67
N ASP A 224 -12.09 0.73 19.67
CA ASP A 224 -12.52 2.13 19.68
C ASP A 224 -11.42 3.00 19.06
N PRO A 225 -11.68 3.68 17.93
CA PRO A 225 -10.68 4.49 17.22
C PRO A 225 -10.08 5.61 18.07
N ARG A 226 -10.80 6.07 19.12
CA ARG A 226 -10.37 7.16 20.00
C ARG A 226 -9.32 6.72 21.02
N THR A 227 -9.31 5.44 21.37
CA THR A 227 -8.41 4.88 22.39
C THR A 227 -7.37 3.93 21.80
N THR A 228 -7.63 3.40 20.61
CA THR A 228 -6.76 2.44 19.93
C THR A 228 -5.81 3.16 18.98
N THR A 229 -4.52 2.85 19.07
CA THR A 229 -3.49 3.38 18.16
C THR A 229 -3.47 2.63 16.83
N SER A 230 -2.92 3.26 15.77
CA SER A 230 -2.72 2.60 14.47
C SER A 230 -1.86 1.33 14.63
N LYS A 231 -0.85 1.36 15.51
CA LYS A 231 -0.03 0.19 15.84
C LYS A 231 -0.85 -0.96 16.42
N GLN A 232 -1.66 -0.71 17.45
CA GLN A 232 -2.51 -1.74 18.08
C GLN A 232 -3.51 -2.35 17.10
N LEU A 233 -4.11 -1.54 16.21
CA LEU A 233 -5.01 -2.03 15.16
C LEU A 233 -4.28 -2.97 14.19
N ALA A 234 -3.07 -2.59 13.76
CA ALA A 234 -2.27 -3.41 12.88
C ALA A 234 -1.85 -4.74 13.55
N GLU A 235 -1.48 -4.72 14.83
CA GLU A 235 -1.16 -5.93 15.61
C GLU A 235 -2.35 -6.89 15.67
N LEU A 236 -3.57 -6.38 15.84
CA LEU A 236 -4.78 -7.19 15.76
C LEU A 236 -4.98 -7.78 14.35
N MET A 237 -4.76 -6.99 13.30
CA MET A 237 -4.91 -7.41 11.90
C MET A 237 -3.92 -8.51 11.51
N VAL A 238 -2.65 -8.39 11.92
CA VAL A 238 -1.58 -9.34 11.59
C VAL A 238 -1.58 -10.54 12.56
N GLY A 239 -1.98 -10.32 13.81
CA GLY A 239 -2.02 -11.34 14.86
C GLY A 239 -0.69 -11.63 15.54
N ALA A 240 0.23 -10.69 15.45
CA ALA A 240 1.49 -10.66 16.17
C ALA A 240 1.77 -9.22 16.58
N GLU A 241 2.61 -9.02 17.60
CA GLU A 241 3.21 -7.71 17.83
C GLU A 241 3.95 -7.30 16.56
N LEU A 242 3.74 -6.04 16.13
CA LEU A 242 4.44 -5.55 14.98
C LEU A 242 5.91 -5.42 15.36
N PRO A 243 6.83 -5.99 14.57
CA PRO A 243 8.23 -5.73 14.77
C PRO A 243 8.40 -4.22 14.69
N THR A 244 8.83 -3.62 15.78
CA THR A 244 9.27 -2.23 15.71
C THR A 244 10.55 -2.26 14.88
N PRO A 245 10.74 -1.36 13.91
CA PRO A 245 12.01 -1.28 13.23
C PRO A 245 13.01 -0.90 14.33
N GLN A 246 13.82 -1.88 14.69
CA GLN A 246 14.89 -1.81 15.67
C GLN A 246 15.98 -2.69 15.10
N THR A 247 17.19 -2.15 15.07
CA THR A 247 18.37 -2.93 14.75
C THR A 247 18.63 -3.91 15.90
N ARG A 248 18.94 -5.17 15.57
CA ARG A 248 19.55 -6.10 16.54
C ARG A 248 20.95 -5.57 16.91
N THR A 249 21.63 -6.21 17.85
CA THR A 249 23.06 -5.99 18.11
C THR A 249 23.82 -5.80 16.80
N SER A 250 24.63 -4.74 16.70
CA SER A 250 25.30 -4.38 15.45
C SER A 250 26.06 -5.59 14.86
N THR A 251 25.77 -5.90 13.60
CA THR A 251 26.47 -6.93 12.81
C THR A 251 27.46 -6.31 11.83
N VAL A 252 27.67 -5.00 11.94
CA VAL A 252 28.55 -4.24 11.06
C VAL A 252 29.98 -4.75 11.21
N ARG A 253 30.60 -5.10 10.08
CA ARG A 253 32.01 -5.50 10.01
C ARG A 253 32.82 -4.36 9.40
N ASP A 254 34.14 -4.39 9.58
CA ASP A 254 35.00 -3.32 9.06
C ASP A 254 35.17 -3.34 7.53
N THR A 255 34.78 -4.42 6.86
CA THR A 255 34.94 -4.59 5.40
C THR A 255 33.98 -3.65 4.63
N PRO A 256 34.48 -2.70 3.82
CA PRO A 256 33.63 -1.88 2.96
C PRO A 256 33.07 -2.70 1.80
N VAL A 257 31.76 -2.57 1.56
CA VAL A 257 31.04 -3.18 0.42
C VAL A 257 30.80 -2.15 -0.68
N LEU A 258 30.37 -0.93 -0.34
CA LEU A 258 30.23 0.19 -1.27
C LEU A 258 31.04 1.37 -0.76
N GLN A 259 31.81 2.01 -1.64
CA GLN A 259 32.46 3.28 -1.34
C GLN A 259 32.21 4.28 -2.46
N LEU A 260 31.69 5.45 -2.10
CA LEU A 260 31.51 6.60 -2.95
C LEU A 260 32.52 7.66 -2.52
N THR A 261 33.31 8.18 -3.46
CA THR A 261 34.28 9.25 -3.18
C THR A 261 34.03 10.42 -4.11
N GLY A 262 33.57 11.55 -3.56
CA GLY A 262 33.31 12.80 -4.28
C GLY A 262 32.36 12.65 -5.47
N VAL A 263 31.34 11.78 -5.33
CA VAL A 263 30.40 11.47 -6.41
C VAL A 263 29.58 12.72 -6.74
N THR A 264 29.73 13.18 -7.98
CA THR A 264 29.00 14.33 -8.52
C THR A 264 28.24 13.91 -9.77
N VAL A 265 26.97 14.29 -9.86
CA VAL A 265 26.07 13.95 -10.96
C VAL A 265 25.47 15.24 -11.50
N ALA A 266 25.60 15.44 -12.82
CA ALA A 266 25.03 16.62 -13.47
C ALA A 266 23.50 16.69 -13.28
N GLY A 267 23.00 17.87 -12.94
CA GLY A 267 21.56 18.18 -12.91
C GLY A 267 21.07 18.74 -14.24
N GLN A 268 19.76 19.01 -14.32
CA GLN A 268 19.17 19.68 -15.50
C GLN A 268 19.37 21.20 -15.51
N GLY A 269 19.81 21.79 -14.38
CA GLY A 269 20.03 23.22 -14.22
C GLY A 269 21.48 23.58 -13.92
N ALA A 270 21.69 24.76 -13.34
CA ALA A 270 23.02 25.26 -12.99
C ALA A 270 23.68 24.55 -11.79
N ARG A 271 22.91 23.73 -11.06
CA ARG A 271 23.41 22.96 -9.91
C ARG A 271 23.50 21.46 -10.26
N PRO A 272 24.51 20.74 -9.77
CA PRO A 272 24.53 19.28 -9.81
C PRO A 272 23.29 18.71 -9.12
N ALA A 273 22.81 17.56 -9.60
CA ALA A 273 21.75 16.82 -8.91
C ALA A 273 22.28 16.08 -7.69
N VAL A 274 23.55 15.66 -7.76
CA VAL A 274 24.34 15.14 -6.63
C VAL A 274 25.66 15.90 -6.66
N ASP A 275 26.12 16.42 -5.52
CA ASP A 275 27.28 17.30 -5.40
C ASP A 275 28.21 16.80 -4.31
N ASP A 276 29.40 16.32 -4.72
CA ASP A 276 30.50 15.88 -3.85
C ASP A 276 30.11 14.87 -2.74
N VAL A 277 29.29 13.86 -3.07
CA VAL A 277 28.84 12.87 -2.08
C VAL A 277 29.92 11.82 -1.82
N THR A 278 30.31 11.71 -0.54
CA THR A 278 31.19 10.66 -0.03
C THR A 278 30.47 9.84 1.03
N LEU A 279 30.35 8.53 0.79
CA LEU A 279 29.60 7.60 1.62
C LEU A 279 30.25 6.23 1.55
N THR A 280 30.23 5.48 2.65
CA THR A 280 30.69 4.09 2.71
C THR A 280 29.59 3.24 3.33
N VAL A 281 29.33 2.07 2.73
CA VAL A 281 28.49 1.01 3.29
C VAL A 281 29.38 -0.19 3.54
N ARG A 282 29.32 -0.74 4.75
CA ARG A 282 30.10 -1.91 5.15
C ARG A 282 29.30 -3.20 5.09
N GLU A 283 30.00 -4.31 5.21
CA GLU A 283 29.40 -5.65 5.30
C GLU A 283 28.51 -5.74 6.54
N GLY A 284 27.24 -6.09 6.34
CA GLY A 284 26.22 -6.15 7.39
C GLY A 284 25.78 -4.80 7.95
N GLU A 285 25.99 -3.70 7.19
CA GLU A 285 25.55 -2.35 7.53
C GLU A 285 24.34 -1.93 6.70
N VAL A 286 23.36 -1.31 7.34
CA VAL A 286 22.30 -0.54 6.68
C VAL A 286 22.62 0.94 6.79
N VAL A 287 22.92 1.58 5.66
CA VAL A 287 23.03 3.04 5.57
C VAL A 287 21.70 3.60 5.06
N GLY A 288 20.98 4.27 5.96
CA GLY A 288 19.73 4.96 5.64
C GLY A 288 20.00 6.34 5.07
N ILE A 289 19.38 6.67 3.93
CA ILE A 289 19.48 7.98 3.30
C ILE A 289 18.13 8.68 3.44
N ALA A 290 18.11 9.72 4.26
CA ALA A 290 16.95 10.59 4.48
C ALA A 290 17.04 11.83 3.58
N GLY A 291 15.91 12.28 3.05
CA GLY A 291 15.82 13.54 2.30
C GLY A 291 14.41 13.75 1.74
N VAL A 292 14.07 15.00 1.43
CA VAL A 292 12.83 15.32 0.71
C VAL A 292 13.00 14.96 -0.76
N GLU A 293 11.92 14.62 -1.45
CA GLU A 293 11.92 14.37 -2.89
C GLU A 293 12.60 15.53 -3.64
N GLY A 294 13.49 15.21 -4.58
CA GLY A 294 14.29 16.19 -5.33
C GLY A 294 15.59 16.63 -4.67
N ASN A 295 15.98 16.05 -3.52
CA ASN A 295 17.29 16.32 -2.89
C ASN A 295 18.45 15.48 -3.46
N GLY A 296 18.23 14.67 -4.50
CA GLY A 296 19.27 13.94 -5.22
C GLY A 296 19.38 12.44 -4.89
N GLN A 297 18.48 11.89 -4.08
CA GLN A 297 18.51 10.48 -3.66
C GLN A 297 18.32 9.52 -4.85
N ALA A 298 17.35 9.81 -5.72
CA ALA A 298 17.10 9.02 -6.92
C ALA A 298 18.29 9.09 -7.89
N GLU A 299 18.86 10.28 -8.08
CA GLU A 299 20.04 10.47 -8.93
C GLU A 299 21.30 9.79 -8.37
N LEU A 300 21.45 9.74 -7.05
CA LEU A 300 22.51 8.99 -6.40
C LEU A 300 22.34 7.47 -6.65
N VAL A 301 21.12 6.94 -6.50
CA VAL A 301 20.81 5.54 -6.82
C VAL A 301 21.10 5.24 -8.30
N ASP A 302 20.65 6.09 -9.21
CA ASP A 302 20.91 5.94 -10.65
C ASP A 302 22.41 5.90 -10.95
N ALA A 303 23.20 6.73 -10.27
CA ALA A 303 24.65 6.75 -10.40
C ALA A 303 25.31 5.47 -9.87
N ILE A 304 24.88 4.96 -8.71
CA ILE A 304 25.38 3.68 -8.16
C ILE A 304 24.99 2.50 -9.09
N MET A 305 23.80 2.54 -9.69
CA MET A 305 23.33 1.54 -10.65
C MET A 305 23.94 1.68 -12.05
N GLY A 306 24.70 2.75 -12.32
CA GLY A 306 25.26 3.03 -13.63
C GLY A 306 24.22 3.43 -14.70
N LEU A 307 23.03 3.86 -14.27
CA LEU A 307 21.97 4.39 -15.13
C LEU A 307 22.25 5.83 -15.55
N ARG A 308 23.02 6.57 -14.75
CA ARG A 308 23.48 7.92 -15.04
C ARG A 308 25.00 8.03 -14.88
N PRO A 309 25.72 8.65 -15.83
CA PRO A 309 27.17 8.83 -15.73
C PRO A 309 27.52 9.84 -14.64
N LEU A 310 28.69 9.66 -14.03
CA LEU A 310 29.27 10.62 -13.10
C LEU A 310 29.89 11.81 -13.86
N ALA A 311 29.72 13.00 -13.31
CA ALA A 311 30.50 14.18 -13.70
C ALA A 311 31.88 14.19 -13.01
N ALA A 312 31.95 13.69 -11.77
CA ALA A 312 33.18 13.51 -11.00
C ALA A 312 32.99 12.42 -9.92
N GLY A 313 34.11 11.99 -9.35
CA GLY A 313 34.15 10.99 -8.27
C GLY A 313 34.27 9.55 -8.74
N THR A 314 34.28 8.62 -7.78
CA THR A 314 34.42 7.18 -8.03
C THR A 314 33.42 6.36 -7.22
N VAL A 315 33.06 5.20 -7.77
CA VAL A 315 32.21 4.19 -7.13
C VAL A 315 32.98 2.88 -7.07
N VAL A 316 33.21 2.37 -5.86
CA VAL A 316 33.91 1.11 -5.62
C VAL A 316 32.96 0.10 -4.98
N LEU A 317 32.88 -1.11 -5.53
CA LEU A 317 32.09 -2.23 -5.01
C LEU A 317 33.03 -3.38 -4.62
N ALA A 318 33.02 -3.75 -3.33
CA ALA A 318 33.84 -4.83 -2.77
C ALA A 318 35.33 -4.76 -3.18
N GLY A 319 35.88 -3.53 -3.22
CA GLY A 319 37.27 -3.26 -3.58
C GLY A 319 37.54 -3.05 -5.08
N GLU A 320 36.53 -3.20 -5.95
CA GLU A 320 36.67 -3.01 -7.39
C GLU A 320 36.07 -1.66 -7.83
N ASP A 321 36.81 -0.88 -8.62
CA ASP A 321 36.29 0.36 -9.21
C ASP A 321 35.29 0.03 -10.33
N ILE A 322 34.02 0.32 -10.06
CA ILE A 322 32.90 0.04 -10.98
C ILE A 322 32.44 1.29 -11.73
N THR A 323 33.13 2.43 -11.59
CA THR A 323 32.70 3.75 -12.07
C THR A 323 32.27 3.72 -13.54
N THR A 324 32.99 3.00 -14.39
CA THR A 324 32.72 2.89 -15.83
C THR A 324 31.94 1.63 -16.23
N TRP A 325 31.56 0.78 -15.28
CA TRP A 325 30.85 -0.46 -15.56
C TRP A 325 29.41 -0.20 -15.97
N SER A 326 28.93 -1.02 -16.91
CA SER A 326 27.52 -1.02 -17.31
C SER A 326 26.62 -1.50 -16.15
N THR A 327 25.35 -1.08 -16.16
CA THR A 327 24.34 -1.56 -15.19
C THR A 327 24.26 -3.09 -15.12
N ARG A 328 24.37 -3.77 -16.27
CA ARG A 328 24.38 -5.25 -16.29
C ARG A 328 25.56 -5.79 -15.48
N THR A 329 26.76 -5.34 -15.78
CA THR A 329 27.99 -5.80 -15.11
C THR A 329 27.91 -5.54 -13.62
N ARG A 330 27.41 -4.38 -13.21
CA ARG A 330 27.20 -4.01 -11.80
C ARG A 330 26.25 -5.00 -11.08
N ARG A 331 25.14 -5.38 -11.71
CA ARG A 331 24.20 -6.36 -11.15
C ARG A 331 24.82 -7.76 -11.03
N GLU A 332 25.46 -8.22 -12.10
CA GLU A 332 26.13 -9.53 -12.16
C GLU A 332 27.30 -9.66 -11.15
N HIS A 333 27.84 -8.53 -10.66
CA HIS A 333 28.88 -8.51 -9.63
C HIS A 333 28.35 -8.31 -8.20
N GLY A 334 27.02 -8.37 -8.03
CA GLY A 334 26.38 -8.45 -6.73
C GLY A 334 25.71 -7.16 -6.25
N ILE A 335 25.15 -6.35 -7.15
CA ILE A 335 24.22 -5.26 -6.79
C ILE A 335 22.77 -5.69 -7.04
N GLY A 336 22.00 -5.84 -5.96
CA GLY A 336 20.55 -5.98 -6.00
C GLY A 336 19.87 -4.61 -5.94
N PHE A 337 18.69 -4.48 -6.55
CA PHE A 337 17.97 -3.20 -6.62
C PHE A 337 16.45 -3.38 -6.52
N ILE A 338 15.89 -2.85 -5.43
CA ILE A 338 14.44 -2.67 -5.26
C ILE A 338 14.12 -1.22 -5.63
N PRO A 339 13.42 -0.97 -6.75
CA PRO A 339 13.14 0.39 -7.21
C PRO A 339 11.99 1.05 -6.43
N GLU A 340 12.02 2.38 -6.41
CA GLU A 340 10.95 3.21 -5.82
C GLU A 340 9.59 2.98 -6.51
N ASP A 341 9.59 3.01 -7.85
CA ASP A 341 8.40 2.74 -8.65
C ASP A 341 8.41 1.29 -9.13
N ARG A 342 7.80 0.42 -8.33
CA ARG A 342 7.71 -1.01 -8.63
C ARG A 342 6.95 -1.33 -9.93
N HIS A 343 6.00 -0.50 -10.34
CA HIS A 343 5.17 -0.78 -11.52
C HIS A 343 5.86 -0.32 -12.79
N ARG A 344 6.57 0.81 -12.73
CA ARG A 344 7.30 1.35 -13.89
C ARG A 344 8.67 0.70 -14.08
N GLN A 345 9.36 0.34 -13.00
CA GLN A 345 10.76 -0.12 -13.06
C GLN A 345 10.91 -1.57 -12.58
N GLY A 346 10.06 -2.03 -11.66
CA GLY A 346 10.25 -3.29 -10.96
C GLY A 346 9.56 -4.51 -11.60
N MET A 347 8.53 -4.30 -12.43
CA MET A 347 7.61 -5.39 -12.79
C MET A 347 6.91 -5.18 -14.14
N LEU A 348 6.65 -6.27 -14.84
CA LEU A 348 5.75 -6.39 -16.00
C LEU A 348 4.39 -6.93 -15.52
N LEU A 349 3.41 -6.03 -15.33
CA LEU A 349 2.09 -6.37 -14.77
C LEU A 349 1.32 -7.40 -15.61
N ASP A 350 1.40 -7.28 -16.92
CA ASP A 350 0.70 -8.16 -17.87
C ASP A 350 1.46 -9.47 -18.15
N ALA A 351 2.57 -9.71 -17.46
CA ALA A 351 3.37 -10.92 -17.60
C ALA A 351 3.24 -11.85 -16.39
N PRO A 352 3.44 -13.17 -16.58
CA PRO A 352 3.52 -14.12 -15.49
C PRO A 352 4.63 -13.82 -14.47
N LEU A 353 4.48 -14.32 -13.24
CA LEU A 353 5.48 -14.14 -12.19
C LEU A 353 6.87 -14.68 -12.59
N TRP A 354 6.91 -15.78 -13.35
CA TRP A 354 8.18 -16.36 -13.79
C TRP A 354 8.95 -15.47 -14.77
N GLU A 355 8.28 -14.63 -15.54
CA GLU A 355 8.96 -13.64 -16.41
C GLU A 355 9.48 -12.47 -15.56
N ASN A 356 8.69 -12.06 -14.57
CA ASN A 356 9.08 -11.02 -13.61
C ASN A 356 10.30 -11.40 -12.77
N ARG A 357 10.47 -12.69 -12.46
CA ARG A 357 11.66 -13.24 -11.82
C ARG A 357 12.94 -13.04 -12.64
N VAL A 358 12.83 -13.09 -13.96
CA VAL A 358 13.96 -13.04 -14.89
C VAL A 358 14.47 -11.60 -15.06
N LEU A 359 13.65 -10.58 -14.79
CA LEU A 359 14.02 -9.16 -14.90
C LEU A 359 15.26 -8.83 -14.08
N GLY A 360 16.26 -8.25 -14.75
CA GLY A 360 17.54 -7.86 -14.14
C GLY A 360 18.51 -9.02 -13.88
N HIS A 361 18.11 -10.26 -14.16
CA HIS A 361 18.87 -11.50 -13.95
C HIS A 361 18.78 -12.43 -15.18
N GLN A 362 18.67 -11.85 -16.38
CA GLN A 362 18.39 -12.60 -17.61
C GLN A 362 19.57 -13.45 -18.09
N THR A 363 20.78 -13.14 -17.62
CA THR A 363 22.05 -13.73 -18.06
C THR A 363 22.62 -14.73 -17.06
N GLU A 364 21.99 -14.87 -15.89
CA GLU A 364 22.51 -15.64 -14.76
C GLU A 364 21.70 -16.92 -14.54
N ALA A 365 22.33 -17.95 -13.98
CA ALA A 365 21.60 -19.10 -13.46
C ALA A 365 20.69 -18.65 -12.29
N PRO A 366 19.49 -19.23 -12.13
CA PRO A 366 18.91 -20.32 -12.90
C PRO A 366 18.19 -19.88 -14.20
N ASN A 367 18.09 -18.58 -14.48
CA ASN A 367 17.27 -18.04 -15.56
C ASN A 367 17.83 -18.24 -16.96
N ALA A 368 19.15 -18.42 -17.09
CA ALA A 368 19.83 -18.55 -18.37
C ALA A 368 20.39 -19.96 -18.60
N LYS A 369 20.22 -20.47 -19.82
CA LYS A 369 20.91 -21.64 -20.35
C LYS A 369 21.66 -21.24 -21.62
N GLY A 370 22.88 -20.77 -21.45
CA GLY A 370 23.65 -20.13 -22.52
C GLY A 370 23.00 -18.80 -22.90
N VAL A 371 22.67 -18.61 -24.18
CA VAL A 371 22.05 -17.37 -24.68
C VAL A 371 20.52 -17.35 -24.58
N PHE A 372 19.89 -18.44 -24.14
CA PHE A 372 18.45 -18.57 -24.05
C PHE A 372 17.96 -18.53 -22.61
N ILE A 373 16.75 -18.02 -22.41
CA ILE A 373 16.05 -18.09 -21.13
C ILE A 373 15.63 -19.53 -20.84
N ASP A 374 16.02 -20.07 -19.70
CA ASP A 374 15.54 -21.35 -19.19
C ASP A 374 14.22 -21.15 -18.43
N ARG A 375 13.12 -21.14 -19.18
CA ARG A 375 11.76 -20.99 -18.64
C ARG A 375 11.43 -22.02 -17.56
N LYS A 376 11.95 -23.26 -17.67
CA LYS A 376 11.65 -24.32 -16.70
C LYS A 376 12.33 -24.02 -15.37
N ALA A 377 13.59 -23.63 -15.42
CA ALA A 377 14.36 -23.27 -14.23
C ALA A 377 13.85 -21.96 -13.59
N ALA A 378 13.53 -20.93 -14.39
CA ALA A 378 12.94 -19.68 -13.90
C ALA A 378 11.61 -19.89 -13.16
N ARG A 379 10.74 -20.79 -13.66
CA ARG A 379 9.49 -21.17 -12.98
C ARG A 379 9.74 -21.85 -11.65
N ALA A 380 10.62 -22.85 -11.62
CA ALA A 380 10.94 -23.57 -10.39
C ALA A 380 11.53 -22.62 -9.33
N ASP A 381 12.37 -21.68 -9.74
CA ASP A 381 12.94 -20.68 -8.84
C ASP A 381 11.90 -19.64 -8.37
N THR A 382 10.96 -19.27 -9.25
CA THR A 382 9.83 -18.41 -8.86
C THR A 382 8.98 -19.07 -7.78
N GLU A 383 8.67 -20.36 -7.91
CA GLU A 383 7.93 -21.10 -6.88
C GLU A 383 8.71 -21.22 -5.57
N ARG A 384 10.05 -21.32 -5.65
CA ARG A 384 10.91 -21.28 -4.47
C ARG A 384 10.83 -19.93 -3.77
N ILE A 385 10.99 -18.83 -4.52
CA ILE A 385 10.84 -17.46 -4.00
C ILE A 385 9.46 -17.25 -3.40
N MET A 386 8.40 -17.75 -4.04
CA MET A 386 7.05 -17.64 -3.51
C MET A 386 6.90 -18.30 -2.14
N ARG A 387 7.58 -19.43 -1.90
CA ARG A 387 7.59 -20.10 -0.59
C ARG A 387 8.45 -19.38 0.43
N GLU A 388 9.68 -19.02 0.08
CA GLU A 388 10.65 -18.42 1.01
C GLU A 388 10.25 -17.00 1.44
N TYR A 389 9.67 -16.22 0.53
CA TYR A 389 9.31 -14.82 0.75
C TYR A 389 7.78 -14.63 0.95
N ASP A 390 7.03 -15.71 1.22
CA ASP A 390 5.56 -15.73 1.41
C ASP A 390 4.79 -14.96 0.31
N VAL A 391 5.16 -15.10 -0.97
CA VAL A 391 4.40 -14.50 -2.07
C VAL A 391 3.17 -15.37 -2.37
N ARG A 392 1.99 -14.86 -2.04
CA ARG A 392 0.74 -15.60 -2.15
C ARG A 392 0.12 -15.44 -3.54
N ALA A 393 0.21 -16.48 -4.35
CA ALA A 393 -0.47 -16.61 -5.63
C ALA A 393 -0.70 -18.10 -5.97
N PRO A 394 -1.64 -18.44 -6.89
CA PRO A 394 -1.88 -19.82 -7.30
C PRO A 394 -0.64 -20.56 -7.86
N GLY A 395 0.31 -19.83 -8.45
CA GLY A 395 1.57 -20.39 -8.97
C GLY A 395 2.36 -19.40 -9.82
N ALA A 396 3.51 -19.83 -10.33
CA ALA A 396 4.44 -18.97 -11.09
C ALA A 396 3.87 -18.47 -12.45
N ASP A 397 2.80 -19.08 -12.96
CA ASP A 397 2.06 -18.66 -14.15
C ASP A 397 1.09 -17.49 -13.91
N THR A 398 0.84 -17.13 -12.65
CA THR A 398 -0.09 -16.06 -12.31
C THR A 398 0.41 -14.73 -12.89
N LEU A 399 -0.48 -13.93 -13.48
CA LEU A 399 -0.10 -12.59 -13.93
C LEU A 399 0.19 -11.69 -12.73
N ALA A 400 1.24 -10.87 -12.84
CA ALA A 400 1.65 -9.96 -11.78
C ALA A 400 0.54 -8.96 -11.37
N VAL A 401 -0.30 -8.52 -12.31
CA VAL A 401 -1.45 -7.65 -12.05
C VAL A 401 -2.48 -8.26 -11.09
N ALA A 402 -2.55 -9.60 -11.00
CA ALA A 402 -3.49 -10.30 -10.12
C ALA A 402 -3.03 -10.35 -8.66
N LEU A 403 -1.78 -9.95 -8.36
CA LEU A 403 -1.26 -9.91 -6.99
C LEU A 403 -1.63 -8.58 -6.32
N SER A 404 -1.85 -8.63 -5.00
CA SER A 404 -1.90 -7.40 -4.20
C SER A 404 -0.53 -6.70 -4.20
N GLY A 405 -0.52 -5.39 -3.93
CA GLY A 405 0.72 -4.60 -3.89
C GLY A 405 1.77 -5.18 -2.94
N GLY A 406 1.37 -5.69 -1.77
CA GLY A 406 2.27 -6.37 -0.83
C GLY A 406 2.88 -7.66 -1.39
N ASN A 407 2.13 -8.47 -2.14
CA ASN A 407 2.67 -9.68 -2.78
C ASN A 407 3.56 -9.34 -3.99
N GLN A 408 3.21 -8.30 -4.75
CA GLN A 408 4.09 -7.79 -5.81
C GLN A 408 5.44 -7.36 -5.23
N GLN A 409 5.42 -6.63 -4.12
CA GLN A 409 6.64 -6.15 -3.47
C GLN A 409 7.47 -7.32 -2.91
N LYS A 410 6.85 -8.29 -2.22
CA LYS A 410 7.56 -9.48 -1.72
C LYS A 410 8.21 -10.29 -2.86
N LEU A 411 7.60 -10.34 -4.04
CA LEU A 411 8.21 -10.97 -5.22
C LEU A 411 9.44 -10.21 -5.70
N ILE A 412 9.40 -8.87 -5.76
CA ILE A 412 10.56 -8.06 -6.13
C ILE A 412 11.68 -8.26 -5.11
N VAL A 413 11.39 -8.12 -3.81
CA VAL A 413 12.36 -8.33 -2.73
C VAL A 413 12.99 -9.72 -2.84
N GLY A 414 12.16 -10.75 -2.99
CA GLY A 414 12.64 -12.12 -3.15
C GLY A 414 13.47 -12.35 -4.40
N ARG A 415 13.11 -11.75 -5.53
CA ARG A 415 13.91 -11.80 -6.76
C ARG A 415 15.29 -11.22 -6.53
N GLU A 416 15.38 -10.01 -6.00
CA GLU A 416 16.65 -9.30 -5.84
C GLU A 416 17.55 -9.96 -4.78
N MET A 417 16.98 -10.42 -3.67
CA MET A 417 17.73 -11.09 -2.60
C MET A 417 18.17 -12.51 -2.98
N SER A 418 17.36 -13.24 -3.76
CA SER A 418 17.66 -14.61 -4.15
C SER A 418 18.94 -14.78 -4.98
N ALA A 419 19.43 -13.69 -5.58
CA ALA A 419 20.70 -13.67 -6.32
C ALA A 419 21.93 -13.62 -5.39
N GLY A 420 21.74 -13.50 -4.07
CA GLY A 420 22.83 -13.35 -3.09
C GLY A 420 23.71 -12.12 -3.33
N PRO A 421 23.14 -10.91 -3.50
CA PRO A 421 23.93 -9.73 -3.77
C PRO A 421 24.82 -9.35 -2.58
N LYS A 422 25.96 -8.72 -2.87
CA LYS A 422 26.85 -8.13 -1.85
C LYS A 422 26.23 -6.84 -1.28
N LEU A 423 25.64 -6.05 -2.18
CA LEU A 423 24.99 -4.77 -1.90
C LEU A 423 23.54 -4.83 -2.35
N LEU A 424 22.61 -4.45 -1.48
CA LEU A 424 21.21 -4.21 -1.85
C LEU A 424 20.91 -2.71 -1.77
N ILE A 425 20.41 -2.15 -2.86
CA ILE A 425 19.81 -0.80 -2.85
C ILE A 425 18.30 -0.98 -2.72
N ALA A 426 17.74 -0.52 -1.62
CA ALA A 426 16.32 -0.59 -1.31
C ALA A 426 15.71 0.81 -1.32
N ALA A 427 15.13 1.21 -2.45
CA ALA A 427 14.47 2.51 -2.59
C ALA A 427 12.97 2.37 -2.34
N HIS A 428 12.51 2.98 -1.25
CA HIS A 428 11.12 2.97 -0.78
C HIS A 428 10.50 1.56 -0.74
N PRO A 429 11.18 0.57 -0.11
CA PRO A 429 10.85 -0.85 -0.26
C PRO A 429 9.46 -1.23 0.27
N THR A 430 8.82 -0.37 1.07
CA THR A 430 7.52 -0.61 1.71
C THR A 430 6.46 0.40 1.27
N ARG A 431 6.73 1.24 0.25
CA ARG A 431 5.75 2.20 -0.23
C ARG A 431 4.53 1.51 -0.82
N GLY A 432 3.34 1.83 -0.31
CA GLY A 432 2.07 1.30 -0.83
C GLY A 432 1.91 -0.20 -0.67
N VAL A 433 2.50 -0.79 0.38
CA VAL A 433 2.19 -2.15 0.86
C VAL A 433 1.41 -2.07 2.17
N ASP A 434 0.67 -3.12 2.50
CA ASP A 434 0.00 -3.21 3.79
C ASP A 434 0.99 -3.50 4.94
N VAL A 435 0.57 -3.24 6.17
CA VAL A 435 1.44 -3.31 7.36
C VAL A 435 2.01 -4.73 7.59
N GLY A 436 1.26 -5.78 7.22
CA GLY A 436 1.75 -7.15 7.31
C GLY A 436 2.88 -7.40 6.32
N ALA A 437 2.71 -7.02 5.05
CA ALA A 437 3.76 -7.10 4.05
C ALA A 437 4.98 -6.23 4.41
N GLN A 438 4.77 -5.03 4.95
CA GLN A 438 5.82 -4.15 5.45
C GLN A 438 6.65 -4.85 6.52
N SER A 439 6.02 -5.45 7.54
CA SER A 439 6.75 -6.17 8.60
C SER A 439 7.58 -7.33 8.07
N VAL A 440 7.10 -8.06 7.06
CA VAL A 440 7.85 -9.15 6.44
C VAL A 440 9.07 -8.62 5.70
N ILE A 441 8.93 -7.53 4.94
CA ILE A 441 10.03 -6.89 4.23
C ILE A 441 11.09 -6.39 5.21
N TRP A 442 10.69 -5.80 6.33
CA TRP A 442 11.62 -5.38 7.38
C TRP A 442 12.44 -6.53 7.94
N GLU A 443 11.81 -7.66 8.28
CA GLU A 443 12.55 -8.82 8.77
C GLU A 443 13.50 -9.39 7.71
N LEU A 444 13.09 -9.44 6.44
CA LEU A 444 13.97 -9.86 5.35
C LEU A 444 15.21 -8.96 5.21
N LEU A 445 15.04 -7.64 5.32
CA LEU A 445 16.17 -6.70 5.29
C LEU A 445 17.09 -6.88 6.51
N LYS A 446 16.52 -7.10 7.70
CA LYS A 446 17.30 -7.35 8.94
C LYS A 446 18.08 -8.66 8.87
N ASP A 447 17.47 -9.72 8.35
CA ASP A 447 18.13 -11.02 8.24
C ASP A 447 19.23 -10.97 7.19
N ALA A 448 18.99 -10.36 6.03
CA ALA A 448 20.02 -10.20 5.00
C ALA A 448 21.19 -9.31 5.47
N ARG A 449 20.90 -8.25 6.25
CA ARG A 449 21.92 -7.47 6.97
C ARG A 449 22.72 -8.37 7.92
N ALA A 450 22.06 -9.19 8.74
CA ALA A 450 22.73 -10.08 9.69
C ALA A 450 23.62 -11.14 9.01
N GLU A 451 23.26 -11.55 7.79
CA GLU A 451 24.05 -12.45 6.95
C GLU A 451 25.28 -11.75 6.30
N GLY A 452 25.39 -10.43 6.42
CA GLY A 452 26.53 -9.64 5.96
C GLY A 452 26.25 -8.79 4.71
N MET A 453 25.02 -8.77 4.19
CA MET A 453 24.71 -7.92 3.04
C MET A 453 24.81 -6.44 3.44
N GLY A 454 25.51 -5.63 2.63
CA GLY A 454 25.47 -4.18 2.76
C GLY A 454 24.18 -3.63 2.16
N ILE A 455 23.52 -2.67 2.82
CA ILE A 455 22.23 -2.15 2.39
C ILE A 455 22.27 -0.62 2.33
N VAL A 456 21.86 -0.06 1.19
CA VAL A 456 21.48 1.37 1.09
C VAL A 456 19.96 1.42 1.14
N LEU A 457 19.42 1.99 2.22
CA LEU A 457 17.98 2.12 2.42
C LEU A 457 17.55 3.57 2.19
N ILE A 458 16.60 3.80 1.29
CA ILE A 458 15.95 5.10 1.12
C ILE A 458 14.49 4.91 1.46
N SER A 459 13.92 5.76 2.32
CA SER A 459 12.50 5.73 2.61
C SER A 459 11.93 7.12 2.84
N ALA A 460 10.61 7.22 2.63
CA ALA A 460 9.81 8.37 3.04
C ALA A 460 9.27 8.18 4.46
N ASP A 461 9.29 6.95 4.97
CA ASP A 461 8.94 6.61 6.35
C ASP A 461 10.19 6.80 7.23
N LEU A 462 10.16 7.82 8.09
CA LEU A 462 11.28 8.14 8.98
C LEU A 462 11.45 7.10 10.08
N ASP A 463 10.38 6.46 10.52
CA ASP A 463 10.44 5.39 11.52
C ASP A 463 11.10 4.14 10.92
N GLU A 464 10.82 3.82 9.65
CA GLU A 464 11.53 2.77 8.90
C GLU A 464 13.03 3.06 8.80
N LEU A 465 13.40 4.29 8.44
CA LEU A 465 14.81 4.68 8.34
C LEU A 465 15.51 4.58 9.70
N ILE A 466 14.96 5.21 10.73
CA ILE A 466 15.55 5.24 12.07
C ILE A 466 15.67 3.82 12.62
N GLY A 467 14.65 2.99 12.43
CA GLY A 467 14.60 1.69 13.05
C GLY A 467 15.38 0.59 12.33
N LEU A 468 15.64 0.72 11.02
CA LEU A 468 16.39 -0.30 10.26
C LEU A 468 17.85 0.07 10.00
N SER A 469 18.21 1.35 10.09
CA SER A 469 19.56 1.81 9.76
C SER A 469 20.53 1.61 10.91
N ASP A 470 21.79 1.35 10.57
CA ASP A 470 22.94 1.46 11.49
C ASP A 470 23.50 2.88 11.49
N THR A 471 23.49 3.51 10.32
CA THR A 471 23.94 4.90 10.12
C THR A 471 22.92 5.63 9.28
N LEU A 472 22.55 6.87 9.67
CA LEU A 472 21.70 7.73 8.86
C LEU A 472 22.53 8.82 8.19
N GLN A 473 22.30 9.03 6.90
CA GLN A 473 22.82 10.19 6.17
C GLN A 473 21.66 11.04 5.67
N VAL A 474 21.76 12.35 5.83
CA VAL A 474 20.75 13.30 5.37
C VAL A 474 21.23 13.99 4.12
N MET A 475 20.46 13.87 3.05
CA MET A 475 20.70 14.57 1.79
C MET A 475 19.81 15.80 1.66
N LEU A 476 20.45 16.91 1.31
CA LEU A 476 19.79 18.19 1.02
C LEU A 476 20.49 18.84 -0.17
N ARG A 477 19.71 19.22 -1.20
CA ARG A 477 20.21 19.90 -2.40
C ARG A 477 21.41 19.20 -3.07
N GLY A 478 21.38 17.87 -3.13
CA GLY A 478 22.38 17.05 -3.80
C GLY A 478 23.59 16.66 -2.95
N GLY A 479 23.78 17.25 -1.77
CA GLY A 479 24.89 16.93 -0.87
C GLY A 479 24.44 16.22 0.41
N VAL A 480 25.36 15.51 1.06
CA VAL A 480 25.17 14.97 2.41
C VAL A 480 25.46 16.07 3.43
N VAL A 481 24.45 16.45 4.21
CA VAL A 481 24.54 17.57 5.18
C VAL A 481 24.70 17.11 6.63
N ALA A 482 24.36 15.85 6.93
CA ALA A 482 24.53 15.29 8.26
C ALA A 482 24.70 13.76 8.20
N THR A 483 25.49 13.24 9.14
CA THR A 483 25.56 11.81 9.46
C THR A 483 25.13 11.64 10.91
N LEU A 484 24.11 10.84 11.16
CA LEU A 484 23.41 10.74 12.43
C LEU A 484 23.36 9.29 12.92
N ASP A 485 23.38 9.13 14.25
CA ASP A 485 23.10 7.86 14.91
C ASP A 485 21.58 7.66 15.02
N PRO A 486 20.99 6.63 14.40
CA PRO A 486 19.57 6.32 14.52
C PRO A 486 19.11 6.14 15.97
N GLY A 487 19.97 5.67 16.88
CA GLY A 487 19.64 5.50 18.30
C GLY A 487 19.51 6.82 19.08
N ALA A 488 19.95 7.95 18.51
CA ALA A 488 20.01 9.25 19.17
C ALA A 488 19.18 10.35 18.48
N VAL A 489 18.42 10.00 17.43
CA VAL A 489 17.65 10.98 16.64
C VAL A 489 16.16 10.65 16.64
N THR A 490 15.33 11.69 16.72
CA THR A 490 13.88 11.56 16.55
C THR A 490 13.45 11.88 15.11
N PRO A 491 12.27 11.40 14.65
CA PRO A 491 11.72 11.79 13.35
C PRO A 491 11.65 13.30 13.13
N GLU A 492 11.29 14.08 14.16
CA GLU A 492 11.21 15.54 14.07
C GLU A 492 12.58 16.18 13.83
N GLN A 493 13.62 15.68 14.52
CA GLN A 493 14.99 16.17 14.33
C GLN A 493 15.51 15.82 12.93
N LEU A 494 15.26 14.59 12.48
CA LEU A 494 15.63 14.12 11.14
C LEU A 494 14.95 14.99 10.06
N GLY A 495 13.66 15.29 10.20
CA GLY A 495 12.92 16.22 9.34
C GLY A 495 13.48 17.65 9.34
N GLY A 496 14.01 18.11 10.47
CA GLY A 496 14.71 19.39 10.58
C GLY A 496 15.96 19.48 9.69
N TYR A 497 16.79 18.44 9.66
CA TYR A 497 17.95 18.38 8.77
C TYR A 497 17.54 18.27 7.29
N MET A 498 16.51 17.47 6.99
CA MET A 498 16.03 17.27 5.61
C MET A 498 15.46 18.53 4.96
N THR A 499 14.98 19.48 5.77
CA THR A 499 14.43 20.77 5.31
C THR A 499 15.44 21.91 5.40
N GLY A 500 16.60 21.69 6.04
CA GLY A 500 17.60 22.71 6.33
C GLY A 500 17.19 23.68 7.45
N ALA A 501 16.19 23.33 8.26
CA ALA A 501 15.80 24.09 9.45
C ALA A 501 16.82 23.90 10.61
N VAL A 502 17.60 22.83 10.56
CA VAL A 502 18.71 22.53 11.48
C VAL A 502 19.99 22.43 10.65
N GLU A 503 21.02 23.20 11.01
CA GLU A 503 22.33 23.11 10.38
C GLU A 503 23.08 21.86 10.87
N GLY A 504 23.53 21.02 9.94
CA GLY A 504 24.37 19.86 10.23
C GLY A 504 25.83 20.25 10.44
N SER A 505 26.45 19.72 11.49
CA SER A 505 27.90 19.72 11.64
C SER A 505 28.47 18.62 10.75
N THR A 506 29.15 18.96 9.67
CA THR A 506 30.01 18.02 8.94
C THR A 506 31.15 17.59 9.87
N ALA A 507 31.03 16.42 10.50
CA ALA A 507 32.15 15.81 11.20
C ALA A 507 33.20 15.39 10.15
N GLY A 508 34.18 16.26 9.92
CA GLY A 508 35.33 15.98 9.08
C GLY A 508 36.16 14.83 9.64
N ALA A 509 36.68 14.02 8.73
CA ALA A 509 37.58 12.90 8.97
C ALA A 509 38.70 13.24 9.95
N ALA A 510 38.94 12.33 10.90
CA ALA A 510 40.21 12.15 11.59
C ALA A 510 40.79 10.80 11.19
#